data_AF-A0A1Q4W6T4-F1
#
_entry.id   AF-A0A1Q4W6T4-F1
#
_cell.length_a   1.000
_cell.length_b   1.000
_cell.length_c   1.000
_cell.angle_alpha   90.00
_cell.angle_beta   90.00
_cell.angle_gamma   90.00
#
_symmetry.space_group_name_H-M   'P 1'
#
loop_
_entity.id
_entity.type
_entity.pdbx_description
1 polymer ?
#
loop_
_entity_poly.entity_id
_entity_poly.type
_entity_poly.pdbx_seq_one_letter_code
_entity_poly.pdbx_strand_id
1 'polypeptide(L)'
;MRFVFECVECGGHYLPPEEMVYPDGPASPVWCTACQSAKRAAGVREDPLLARVALAAARAALARRAAEAAEQPARPDVRPSRPPRSRRARSGPGVLRGKLG
;
A
#
# COMPACT_ATOMS: atom_id res chain seq x y z
N MET A 1 -9.33 3.88 -3.13
CA MET A 1 -8.02 3.97 -2.43
C MET A 1 -8.15 3.20 -1.12
N ARG A 2 -7.14 2.41 -0.75
CA ARG A 2 -7.20 1.52 0.41
C ARG A 2 -6.48 2.14 1.62
N PHE A 3 -7.10 2.12 2.79
CA PHE A 3 -6.48 2.57 4.02
C PHE A 3 -5.66 1.44 4.67
N VAL A 4 -4.42 1.74 5.06
CA VAL A 4 -3.62 0.84 5.91
C VAL A 4 -3.65 1.41 7.32
N PHE A 5 -4.03 0.58 8.28
CA PHE A 5 -4.08 0.90 9.69
C PHE A 5 -3.03 0.10 10.44
N GLU A 6 -2.59 0.65 11.56
CA GLU A 6 -1.67 0.01 12.49
C GLU A 6 -2.45 -0.41 13.73
N CYS A 7 -2.20 -1.62 14.23
CA CYS A 7 -2.86 -2.11 15.42
C CYS A 7 -2.23 -1.48 16.65
N VAL A 8 -3.05 -0.84 17.48
CA VAL A 8 -2.58 -0.22 18.74
C VAL A 8 -1.92 -1.25 19.68
N GLU A 9 -2.29 -2.52 19.57
CA GLU A 9 -1.86 -3.55 20.51
C GLU A 9 -0.61 -4.29 20.08
N CYS A 10 -0.44 -4.56 18.79
CA CYS A 10 0.67 -5.36 18.27
C CYS A 10 1.54 -4.64 17.23
N GLY A 11 1.20 -3.41 16.84
CA GLY A 11 1.88 -2.67 15.77
C GLY A 11 1.72 -3.29 14.37
N GLY A 12 0.92 -4.34 14.24
CA GLY A 12 0.67 -5.01 12.97
C GLY A 12 -0.10 -4.09 12.03
N HIS A 13 0.33 -4.03 10.76
CA HIS A 13 -0.35 -3.27 9.73
C HIS A 13 -1.40 -4.12 9.03
N TYR A 14 -2.60 -3.59 8.82
CA TYR A 14 -3.71 -4.30 8.18
C TYR A 14 -4.67 -3.35 7.47
N LEU A 15 -5.58 -3.91 6.69
CA LEU A 15 -6.61 -3.17 5.96
C LEU A 15 -7.97 -3.43 6.63
N PRO A 16 -8.58 -2.45 7.33
CA PRO A 16 -9.91 -2.64 7.89
C PRO A 16 -10.97 -2.73 6.79
N PRO A 17 -12.11 -3.36 7.10
CA PRO A 17 -13.03 -3.88 6.13
C PRO A 17 -14.06 -2.81 5.78
N GLU A 18 -13.75 -1.91 4.84
CA GLU A 18 -14.87 -1.25 4.14
C GLU A 18 -15.49 -2.20 3.10
N GLU A 19 -14.76 -3.21 2.60
CA GLU A 19 -15.26 -4.14 1.57
C GLU A 19 -14.81 -5.62 1.73
N MET A 20 -13.95 -5.96 2.70
CA MET A 20 -13.33 -7.29 2.79
C MET A 20 -13.85 -8.08 3.99
N VAL A 21 -14.52 -9.22 3.76
CA VAL A 21 -14.95 -10.14 4.82
C VAL A 21 -13.77 -11.05 5.17
N TYR A 22 -13.17 -10.83 6.34
CA TYR A 22 -12.16 -11.75 6.87
C TYR A 22 -12.84 -13.00 7.46
N PRO A 23 -12.26 -14.19 7.30
CA PRO A 23 -12.80 -15.43 7.88
C PRO A 23 -12.90 -15.36 9.42
N ASP A 24 -12.04 -14.56 10.06
CA ASP A 24 -11.98 -14.38 11.52
C ASP A 24 -12.85 -13.22 12.04
N GLY A 25 -13.67 -12.61 11.17
CA GLY A 25 -14.53 -11.48 11.50
C GLY A 25 -13.93 -10.10 11.16
N PRO A 26 -14.72 -9.02 11.25
CA PRO A 26 -14.28 -7.70 10.81
C PRO A 26 -13.17 -7.18 11.72
N ALA A 27 -12.02 -6.77 11.13
CA ALA A 27 -11.05 -5.90 11.82
C ALA A 27 -11.67 -4.51 12.06
N SER A 28 -11.14 -3.77 13.02
CA SER A 28 -11.56 -2.40 13.28
C SER A 28 -10.47 -1.40 12.92
N PRO A 29 -10.76 -0.09 12.85
CA PRO A 29 -9.72 0.93 12.69
C PRO A 29 -8.68 1.01 13.83
N VAL A 30 -8.87 0.24 14.92
CA VAL A 30 -8.02 0.28 16.13
C VAL A 30 -7.26 -1.02 16.33
N TRP A 31 -7.91 -2.16 16.09
CA TRP A 31 -7.33 -3.48 16.31
C TRP A 31 -7.41 -4.36 15.05
N CYS A 32 -6.33 -5.10 14.80
CA CYS A 32 -6.35 -6.18 13.81
C CYS A 32 -7.31 -7.30 14.25
N THR A 33 -7.68 -8.18 13.33
CA THR A 33 -8.62 -9.30 13.61
C THR A 33 -8.20 -10.14 14.81
N ALA A 34 -6.92 -10.48 14.92
CA ALA A 34 -6.40 -11.30 16.03
C ALA A 34 -6.54 -10.60 17.39
N CYS A 35 -6.07 -9.35 17.49
CA CYS A 35 -6.18 -8.57 18.72
C CYS A 35 -7.63 -8.24 19.07
N GLN A 36 -8.48 -7.99 18.07
CA GLN A 36 -9.90 -7.73 18.30
C GLN A 36 -10.62 -8.95 18.85
N SER A 37 -10.33 -10.14 18.31
CA SER A 37 -10.86 -11.40 18.84
C SER A 37 -10.37 -11.67 20.26
N ALA A 38 -9.08 -11.44 20.55
CA ALA A 38 -8.52 -11.59 21.89
C ALA A 38 -9.18 -10.62 22.91
N LYS A 39 -9.38 -9.35 22.54
CA LYS A 39 -10.06 -8.36 23.40
C LYS A 39 -11.52 -8.74 23.66
N ARG A 40 -12.26 -9.17 22.62
CA ARG A 40 -13.63 -9.66 22.77
C ARG A 40 -13.72 -10.87 23.70
N ALA A 41 -12.80 -11.84 23.57
CA ALA A 41 -12.74 -12.99 24.45
C ALA A 41 -12.46 -12.60 25.92
N ALA A 42 -11.68 -11.54 26.13
CA ALA A 42 -11.43 -10.94 27.44
C ALA A 42 -12.57 -10.02 27.95
N GLY A 43 -13.70 -9.93 27.23
CA GLY A 43 -14.83 -9.05 27.57
C GLY A 43 -14.58 -7.56 27.31
N VAL A 44 -13.46 -7.21 26.71
CA VAL A 44 -13.12 -5.83 26.33
C VAL A 44 -13.78 -5.52 24.99
N ARG A 45 -14.68 -4.53 25.01
CA ARG A 45 -15.31 -4.00 23.81
C ARG A 45 -14.54 -2.80 23.30
N GLU A 46 -14.43 -2.70 21.99
CA GLU A 46 -13.97 -1.47 21.35
C GLU A 46 -14.96 -0.34 21.61
N ASP A 47 -14.43 0.85 21.92
CA ASP A 47 -15.23 2.08 22.00
C ASP A 47 -15.66 2.52 20.58
N PRO A 48 -16.97 2.54 20.28
CA PRO A 48 -17.46 2.97 18.97
C PRO A 48 -17.05 4.40 18.59
N LEU A 49 -16.86 5.29 19.58
CA LEU A 49 -16.39 6.65 19.33
C LEU A 49 -14.96 6.65 18.83
N LEU A 50 -14.08 5.87 19.45
CA LEU A 50 -12.68 5.77 19.06
C LEU A 50 -12.54 5.23 17.63
N ALA A 51 -13.28 4.19 17.29
CA ALA A 51 -13.31 3.63 15.93
C ALA A 51 -13.78 4.66 14.89
N ARG A 52 -14.83 5.43 15.20
CA ARG A 52 -15.34 6.49 14.32
C ARG A 52 -14.35 7.63 14.13
N VAL A 53 -13.68 8.07 15.20
CA VAL A 53 -12.67 9.13 15.15
C VAL A 53 -11.45 8.67 14.34
N ALA A 54 -10.96 7.45 14.55
CA ALA A 54 -9.85 6.89 13.78
C ALA A 54 -10.16 6.85 12.27
N LEU A 55 -11.38 6.43 11.90
CA LEU A 55 -11.81 6.41 10.51
C LEU A 55 -11.96 7.84 9.93
N ALA A 56 -12.54 8.77 10.68
CA ALA A 56 -12.68 10.16 10.26
C ALA A 56 -11.31 10.83 10.05
N ALA A 57 -10.35 10.58 10.94
CA ALA A 57 -8.98 11.06 10.82
C ALA A 57 -8.27 10.50 9.58
N ALA A 58 -8.44 9.20 9.29
CA ALA A 58 -7.89 8.57 8.09
C ALA A 58 -8.45 9.20 6.81
N ARG A 59 -9.77 9.44 6.77
CA ARG A 59 -10.44 10.12 5.64
C ARG A 59 -9.98 11.56 5.48
N ALA A 60 -9.84 12.30 6.57
CA ALA A 60 -9.35 13.68 6.55
C ALA A 60 -7.89 13.76 6.06
N ALA A 61 -7.02 12.84 6.53
CA ALA A 61 -5.64 12.76 6.07
C ALA A 61 -5.55 12.46 4.56
N LEU A 62 -6.42 11.59 4.06
CA LEU A 62 -6.51 11.31 2.63
C LEU A 62 -6.95 12.55 1.83
N ALA A 63 -7.99 13.25 2.30
CA ALA A 63 -8.48 14.47 1.65
C ALA A 63 -7.38 15.55 1.58
N ARG A 64 -6.59 15.73 2.65
CA ARG A 64 -5.45 16.65 2.65
C ARG A 64 -4.41 16.27 1.61
N ARG A 65 -4.00 15.00 1.53
CA ARG A 65 -3.05 14.52 0.51
C ARG A 65 -3.57 14.72 -0.91
N ALA A 66 -4.86 14.52 -1.14
CA ALA A 66 -5.47 14.75 -2.45
C ALA A 66 -5.45 16.24 -2.82
N ALA A 67 -5.72 17.14 -1.86
CA ALA A 67 -5.61 18.58 -2.06
C ALA A 67 -4.16 19.00 -2.36
N GLU A 68 -3.19 18.52 -1.57
CA GLU A 68 -1.75 18.77 -1.80
C GLU A 68 -1.27 18.28 -3.18
N ALA A 69 -1.81 17.15 -3.66
CA ALA A 69 -1.50 16.63 -4.99
C ALA A 69 -2.11 17.48 -6.11
N ALA A 70 -3.26 18.09 -5.88
CA ALA A 70 -3.92 18.99 -6.84
C ALA A 70 -3.22 20.37 -6.90
N GLU A 71 -2.64 20.83 -5.78
CA GLU A 71 -1.94 22.11 -5.68
C GLU A 71 -0.51 22.08 -6.23
N GLN A 72 0.10 20.90 -6.33
CA GLN A 72 1.43 20.76 -6.91
C GLN A 72 1.38 21.02 -8.42
N PRO A 73 2.11 22.04 -8.94
CA PRO A 73 2.20 22.25 -10.38
C PRO A 73 2.80 20.98 -11.00
N ALA A 74 2.20 20.52 -12.10
CA ALA A 74 2.66 19.34 -12.83
C ALA A 74 4.16 19.47 -13.08
N ARG A 75 4.97 18.70 -12.34
CA ARG A 75 6.42 18.69 -12.56
C ARG A 75 6.62 18.27 -14.01
N PRO A 76 7.35 19.05 -14.82
CA PRO A 76 7.67 18.61 -16.17
C PRO A 76 8.34 17.25 -16.05
N ASP A 77 7.83 16.27 -16.79
CA ASP A 77 8.39 14.93 -16.84
C ASP A 77 9.77 15.05 -17.50
N VAL A 78 10.79 15.36 -16.70
CA VAL A 78 12.19 15.41 -17.12
C VAL A 78 12.65 13.97 -17.23
N ARG A 79 12.11 13.28 -18.23
CA ARG A 79 12.63 11.99 -18.68
C ARG A 79 14.03 12.28 -19.20
N PRO A 80 15.10 11.70 -18.63
CA PRO A 80 16.43 11.85 -19.19
C PRO A 80 16.34 11.46 -20.66
N SER A 81 16.63 12.42 -21.54
CA SER A 81 16.53 12.27 -22.98
C SER A 81 17.29 11.02 -23.38
N ARG A 82 16.57 9.92 -23.63
CA ARG A 82 17.20 8.68 -24.09
C ARG A 82 17.95 9.07 -25.36
N PRO A 83 19.30 8.95 -25.40
CA PRO A 83 20.03 9.29 -26.60
C PRO A 83 19.44 8.47 -27.74
N PRO A 84 19.21 9.06 -28.93
CA PRO A 84 18.71 8.29 -30.06
C PRO A 84 19.65 7.11 -30.26
N ARG A 85 19.11 5.88 -30.14
CA ARG A 85 19.85 4.68 -30.50
C ARG A 85 20.13 4.77 -31.99
N SER A 86 21.30 5.30 -32.35
CA SER A 86 21.77 5.32 -33.71
C SER A 86 21.81 3.88 -34.22
N ARG A 87 20.98 3.61 -35.23
CA ARG A 87 21.00 2.37 -35.98
C ARG A 87 22.37 2.24 -36.65
N ARG A 88 23.13 1.23 -36.26
CA ARG A 88 23.81 0.32 -37.20
C ARG A 88 24.25 -0.94 -36.46
N ALA A 89 23.35 -1.93 -36.49
CA ALA A 89 23.77 -3.32 -36.53
C ALA A 89 24.63 -3.51 -37.78
N ARG A 90 25.91 -3.88 -37.61
CA ARG A 90 26.74 -4.62 -38.59
C ARG A 90 28.13 -4.91 -38.02
N SER A 91 28.25 -6.10 -37.41
CA SER A 91 29.47 -6.90 -37.23
C SER A 91 29.05 -8.15 -36.45
N GLY A 92 28.33 -9.10 -37.05
CA GLY A 92 28.91 -10.23 -37.80
C GLY A 92 28.87 -11.50 -36.92
N PRO A 93 28.37 -12.65 -37.38
CA PRO A 93 28.31 -13.86 -36.56
C PRO A 93 29.68 -14.54 -36.59
N GLY A 94 30.51 -14.30 -35.56
CA GLY A 94 31.78 -14.98 -35.34
C GLY A 94 31.62 -16.14 -34.36
N VAL A 95 31.41 -17.34 -34.91
CA VAL A 95 32.00 -18.65 -34.53
C VAL A 95 32.66 -18.68 -33.13
N LEU A 96 32.24 -19.52 -32.17
CA LEU A 96 32.76 -20.89 -32.01
C LEU A 96 31.83 -21.73 -31.11
N ARG A 97 31.26 -22.79 -31.69
CA ARG A 97 30.56 -23.87 -30.96
C ARG A 97 31.61 -24.96 -30.69
N GLY A 98 32.20 -24.97 -29.49
CA GLY A 98 33.05 -26.06 -29.03
C GLY A 98 32.23 -27.32 -28.78
N LYS A 99 32.54 -28.42 -29.48
CA LYS A 99 32.03 -29.76 -29.19
C LYS A 99 32.90 -30.44 -28.12
N LEU A 100 32.22 -31.06 -27.15
CA LEU A 100 32.47 -32.32 -26.42
C LEU A 100 33.91 -32.75 -26.08
N GLY A 101 34.11 -33.02 -24.79
CA GLY A 101 35.13 -33.87 -24.19
C GLY A 101 34.73 -34.15 -22.75
#